data_AF-A0A9W9S0F9-F1
#
_entry.id   AF-A0A9W9S0F9-F1
#
_cell.length_a   1.000
_cell.length_b   1.000
_cell.length_c   1.000
_cell.angle_alpha   90.00
_cell.angle_beta   90.00
_cell.angle_gamma   90.00
#
_symmetry.space_group_name_H-M   'P 1'
#
loop_
_entity.id
_entity.type
_entity.pdbx_description
1 polymer ?
#
loop_
_entity_poly.entity_id
_entity_poly.type
_entity_poly.pdbx_seq_one_letter_code
_entity_poly.pdbx_strand_id
1 'polypeptide(L)'
;MDGLERIPTEVLIIIIEHVDDFYGLDSLLRCLPRAAIIFQTHSVRITEKVLHACSITKPLPKVGYGDSHVRLDTSMDREFPPSTPSTFNCDIYRFFREIVYIRTPSFRSKFPEMSISTIMSISSESCLSLHFRGRSQSEASSVMRGMIKLAAQIQRLACACLCLMLGNLEDATKRAPDIHVRRAHAAFGPPSWIEELRVYRAIWILQIYSEIYAAVRSTGWNTQYKWALEGYASKRGLSRAMIEEVRTVHEILKEVVISSPPEIPARFQDRFWDYLPFFLSLELKEDIDFPTWAPPPIPPLDDEVGDSWYLSPRYRHLTTERIEDFEKLPRASSTIIGYTSDGDLNSFKQLGIYIWDPWRYYSAGLMEPPIEKRLTPDGDYSTYSDEASDQEARKRTLFSLIDLQETAIPSSSPDPSGGSTRRWRERFNLGSVIS
;
A
#
# COMPACT_ATOMS: atom_id res chain seq x y z
N MET A 1 33.14 -11.76 13.12
CA MET A 1 32.06 -11.75 12.12
C MET A 1 32.53 -12.43 10.82
N ASP A 2 33.50 -13.35 10.91
CA ASP A 2 34.36 -13.75 9.78
C ASP A 2 33.78 -14.92 8.95
N GLY A 3 32.61 -15.45 9.35
CA GLY A 3 31.99 -16.59 8.68
C GLY A 3 31.52 -16.28 7.26
N LEU A 4 30.90 -15.11 7.06
CA LEU A 4 30.37 -14.71 5.75
C LEU A 4 31.48 -14.35 4.75
N GLU A 5 32.65 -13.91 5.25
CA GLU A 5 33.80 -13.58 4.39
C GLU A 5 34.45 -14.81 3.75
N ARG A 6 34.24 -16.01 4.31
CA ARG A 6 34.78 -17.27 3.78
C ARG A 6 33.86 -17.97 2.77
N ILE A 7 32.64 -17.47 2.60
CA ILE A 7 31.67 -18.07 1.67
C ILE A 7 32.18 -17.91 0.22
N PRO A 8 32.22 -18.97 -0.60
CA PRO A 8 32.56 -18.86 -2.01
C PRO A 8 31.64 -17.87 -2.75
N THR A 9 32.17 -17.16 -3.74
CA THR A 9 31.42 -16.12 -4.47
C THR A 9 30.14 -16.68 -5.12
N GLU A 10 30.20 -17.92 -5.58
CA GLU A 10 29.09 -18.65 -6.20
C GLU A 10 27.94 -18.86 -5.21
N VAL A 11 28.27 -19.24 -3.97
CA VAL A 11 27.29 -19.41 -2.89
C VAL A 11 26.72 -18.06 -2.47
N LEU A 12 27.55 -17.02 -2.41
CA LEU A 12 27.09 -15.68 -2.07
C LEU A 12 26.14 -15.10 -3.13
N ILE A 13 26.37 -15.37 -4.41
CA ILE A 13 25.41 -15.04 -5.49
C ILE A 13 24.08 -15.73 -5.24
N ILE A 14 24.09 -17.03 -4.92
CA ILE A 14 22.85 -17.78 -4.63
C ILE A 14 22.10 -17.15 -3.45
N ILE A 15 22.80 -16.83 -2.36
CA ILE A 15 22.18 -16.21 -1.18
C ILE A 15 21.52 -14.87 -1.55
N ILE A 16 22.24 -13.99 -2.25
CA ILE A 16 21.74 -12.66 -2.63
C ILE A 16 20.56 -12.76 -3.61
N GLU A 17 20.55 -13.77 -4.48
CA GLU A 17 19.48 -14.00 -5.44
C GLU A 17 18.19 -14.57 -4.85
N HIS A 18 18.24 -15.11 -3.62
CA HIS A 18 17.10 -15.75 -2.95
C HIS A 18 16.71 -15.00 -1.67
N VAL A 19 17.04 -13.71 -1.58
CA VAL A 19 16.52 -12.87 -0.50
C VAL A 19 15.03 -12.63 -0.75
N ASP A 20 14.22 -12.81 0.30
CA ASP A 20 12.75 -12.75 0.19
C ASP A 20 12.21 -11.33 -0.04
N ASP A 21 12.97 -10.29 0.31
CA ASP A 21 12.51 -8.90 0.19
C ASP A 21 13.64 -7.88 -0.10
N PHE A 22 13.24 -6.62 -0.31
CA PHE A 22 14.16 -5.53 -0.64
C PHE A 22 14.93 -5.01 0.56
N TYR A 23 14.33 -5.03 1.76
CA TYR A 23 14.99 -4.59 2.98
C TYR A 23 16.15 -5.49 3.38
N GLY A 24 15.98 -6.80 3.30
CA GLY A 24 17.00 -7.82 3.49
C GLY A 24 18.11 -7.69 2.46
N LEU A 25 17.77 -7.47 1.19
CA LEU A 25 18.77 -7.27 0.15
C LEU A 25 19.58 -5.99 0.41
N ASP A 26 18.93 -4.86 0.67
CA ASP A 26 19.61 -3.61 1.00
C ASP A 26 20.52 -3.75 2.23
N SER A 27 20.04 -4.43 3.26
CA SER A 27 20.81 -4.70 4.49
C SER A 27 22.03 -5.57 4.22
N LEU A 28 21.91 -6.63 3.43
CA LEU A 28 23.05 -7.46 3.01
C LEU A 28 24.07 -6.66 2.20
N LEU A 29 23.60 -5.81 1.28
CA LEU A 29 24.49 -4.96 0.47
C LEU A 29 25.21 -3.88 1.28
N ARG A 30 24.64 -3.43 2.41
CA ARG A 30 25.28 -2.48 3.34
C ARG A 30 26.25 -3.16 4.29
N CYS A 31 25.90 -4.34 4.79
CA CYS A 31 26.69 -5.04 5.81
C CYS A 31 27.84 -5.87 5.23
N LEU A 32 27.74 -6.30 3.96
CA LEU A 32 28.73 -7.20 3.35
C LEU A 32 29.34 -6.59 2.08
N PRO A 33 30.58 -6.03 2.15
CA PRO A 33 31.25 -5.43 1.00
C PRO A 33 31.37 -6.36 -0.22
N ARG A 34 31.58 -7.67 0.01
CA ARG A 34 31.61 -8.67 -1.08
C ARG A 34 30.28 -8.78 -1.81
N ALA A 35 29.16 -8.72 -1.10
CA ALA A 35 27.82 -8.69 -1.71
C ALA A 35 27.63 -7.43 -2.55
N ALA A 36 28.11 -6.28 -2.07
CA ALA A 36 28.05 -5.02 -2.82
C ALA A 36 28.84 -5.08 -4.14
N ILE A 37 30.01 -5.72 -4.15
CA ILE A 37 30.83 -5.93 -5.35
C ILE A 37 30.12 -6.88 -6.32
N ILE A 38 29.62 -8.02 -5.84
CA ILE A 38 28.86 -8.97 -6.67
C ILE A 38 27.65 -8.28 -7.32
N PHE A 39 26.93 -7.47 -6.53
CA PHE A 39 25.79 -6.71 -7.04
C PHE A 39 26.19 -5.71 -8.13
N GLN A 40 27.41 -5.17 -8.13
CA GLN A 40 27.84 -4.28 -9.21
C GLN A 40 27.87 -4.99 -10.57
N THR A 41 28.28 -6.25 -10.60
CA THR A 41 28.36 -7.06 -11.82
C THR A 41 27.02 -7.72 -12.17
N HIS A 42 26.17 -8.00 -11.19
CA HIS A 42 24.93 -8.78 -11.37
C HIS A 42 23.64 -8.03 -10.99
N SER A 43 23.67 -6.69 -10.91
CA SER A 43 22.58 -5.87 -10.35
C SER A 43 21.21 -6.16 -10.94
N VAL A 44 21.09 -6.18 -12.28
CA VAL A 44 19.82 -6.38 -12.97
C VAL A 44 19.26 -7.77 -12.69
N ARG A 45 20.10 -8.81 -12.83
CA ARG A 45 19.69 -10.21 -12.59
C ARG A 45 19.26 -10.44 -11.15
N ILE A 46 20.05 -9.94 -10.19
CA ILE A 46 19.70 -10.04 -8.75
C ILE A 46 18.39 -9.32 -8.48
N THR A 47 18.23 -8.09 -8.98
CA THR A 47 17.01 -7.29 -8.77
C THR A 47 15.78 -7.96 -9.36
N GLU A 48 15.87 -8.50 -10.59
CA GLU A 48 14.78 -9.27 -11.21
C GLU A 48 14.42 -10.50 -10.36
N LYS A 49 15.41 -11.24 -9.85
CA LYS A 49 15.14 -12.40 -8.99
C LYS A 49 14.44 -12.02 -7.68
N VAL A 50 14.89 -10.97 -7.00
CA VAL A 50 14.22 -10.49 -5.77
C VAL A 50 12.82 -9.98 -6.06
N LEU A 51 12.59 -9.28 -7.18
CA LEU A 51 11.25 -8.88 -7.62
C LEU A 51 10.32 -10.10 -7.84
N HIS A 52 10.85 -11.23 -8.28
CA HIS A 52 10.08 -12.47 -8.46
C HIS A 52 9.90 -13.27 -7.17
N ALA A 53 10.82 -13.13 -6.20
CA ALA A 53 10.76 -13.80 -4.91
C ALA A 53 9.79 -13.10 -3.93
N CYS A 54 9.82 -11.76 -3.88
CA CYS A 54 9.02 -10.97 -2.96
C CYS A 54 7.52 -11.15 -3.21
N SER A 55 6.76 -11.53 -2.18
CA SER A 55 5.34 -11.90 -2.29
C SER A 55 4.44 -10.76 -2.76
N ILE A 56 4.84 -9.51 -2.55
CA ILE A 56 4.08 -8.32 -2.95
C ILE A 56 4.40 -7.90 -4.40
N THR A 57 5.57 -8.23 -4.92
CA THR A 57 5.98 -7.86 -6.29
C THR A 57 5.90 -9.01 -7.27
N LYS A 58 5.89 -10.26 -6.78
CA LYS A 58 5.82 -11.47 -7.59
C LYS A 58 4.60 -11.42 -8.50
N PRO A 59 4.76 -11.56 -9.83
CA PRO A 59 3.63 -11.60 -10.75
C PRO A 59 2.65 -12.72 -10.36
N LEU A 60 1.37 -12.36 -10.27
CA LEU A 60 0.32 -13.32 -9.97
C LEU A 60 -0.10 -14.04 -11.26
N PRO A 61 -0.50 -15.33 -11.17
CA PRO A 61 -1.08 -16.04 -12.30
C PRO A 61 -2.26 -15.26 -12.88
N LYS A 62 -2.45 -15.33 -14.21
CA LYS A 62 -3.70 -14.90 -14.81
C LYS A 62 -4.80 -15.79 -14.24
N VAL A 63 -5.58 -15.27 -13.32
CA VAL A 63 -6.85 -15.89 -12.96
C VAL A 63 -7.74 -15.60 -14.17
N GLY A 64 -8.01 -16.63 -14.97
CA GLY A 64 -9.06 -16.54 -15.96
C GLY A 64 -10.33 -16.26 -15.19
N TYR A 65 -10.81 -15.02 -15.25
CA TYR A 65 -12.22 -14.76 -14.96
C TYR A 65 -12.98 -15.54 -16.02
N GLY A 66 -13.29 -16.80 -15.73
CA GLY A 66 -14.26 -17.52 -16.52
C GLY A 66 -15.54 -16.69 -16.48
N ASP A 67 -16.13 -16.43 -17.63
CA ASP A 67 -17.41 -15.71 -17.84
C ASP A 67 -18.61 -16.21 -17.01
N SER A 68 -18.39 -17.21 -16.16
CA SER A 68 -19.35 -17.78 -15.24
C SER A 68 -19.52 -16.92 -13.97
N HIS A 69 -20.50 -16.01 -14.04
CA HIS A 69 -21.50 -15.83 -12.99
C HIS A 69 -21.09 -15.32 -11.59
N VAL A 70 -20.25 -14.30 -11.50
CA VAL A 70 -20.49 -13.29 -10.45
C VAL A 70 -21.30 -12.17 -11.09
N ARG A 71 -22.60 -12.45 -11.32
CA ARG A 71 -23.62 -11.42 -11.49
C ARG A 71 -23.78 -10.76 -10.12
N LEU A 72 -22.86 -9.86 -9.78
CA LEU A 72 -23.16 -8.83 -8.79
C LEU A 72 -24.25 -7.99 -9.44
N ASP A 73 -25.43 -8.02 -8.83
CA ASP A 73 -26.62 -7.29 -9.24
C ASP A 73 -26.45 -5.79 -8.95
N THR A 74 -25.38 -5.20 -9.47
CA THR A 74 -25.16 -3.76 -9.45
C THR A 74 -25.84 -3.18 -10.68
N SER A 75 -27.02 -2.60 -10.47
CA SER A 75 -27.83 -1.89 -11.47
C SER A 75 -27.19 -0.57 -11.95
N MET A 76 -25.88 -0.54 -12.19
CA MET A 76 -25.21 0.58 -12.84
C MET A 76 -24.61 0.09 -14.15
N ASP A 77 -25.38 0.29 -15.23
CA ASP A 77 -24.94 0.20 -16.61
C ASP A 77 -23.81 1.20 -16.88
N ARG A 78 -22.58 0.82 -16.55
CA ARG A 78 -21.38 1.35 -17.18
C ARG A 78 -20.67 0.21 -17.86
N GLU A 79 -20.88 0.12 -19.17
CA GLU A 79 -20.10 -0.72 -20.06
C GLU A 79 -18.60 -0.45 -19.81
N PHE A 80 -17.95 -1.34 -19.07
CA PHE A 80 -16.50 -1.41 -19.07
C PHE A 80 -16.09 -1.94 -20.45
N PRO A 81 -15.17 -1.28 -21.17
CA PRO A 81 -14.74 -1.76 -22.48
C PRO A 81 -14.11 -3.15 -22.34
N PRO A 82 -14.31 -4.05 -23.33
CA PRO A 82 -13.77 -5.40 -23.31
C PRO A 82 -12.24 -5.32 -23.28
N SER A 83 -11.66 -5.54 -22.10
CA SER A 83 -10.22 -5.45 -21.87
C SER A 83 -9.50 -6.58 -22.59
N THR A 84 -8.53 -6.22 -23.42
CA THR A 84 -7.56 -7.15 -24.00
C THR A 84 -6.86 -7.97 -22.89
N PRO A 85 -6.45 -9.23 -23.16
CA PRO A 85 -5.90 -10.14 -22.16
C PRO A 85 -4.45 -9.78 -21.81
N SER A 86 -4.23 -8.61 -21.23
CA SER A 86 -2.94 -8.21 -20.69
C SER A 86 -2.53 -9.14 -19.56
N THR A 87 -1.28 -9.58 -19.56
CA THR A 87 -0.61 -10.13 -18.37
C THR A 87 -0.77 -9.15 -17.22
N PHE A 88 -1.61 -9.51 -16.23
CA PHE A 88 -1.71 -8.81 -14.96
C PHE A 88 -0.40 -8.97 -14.19
N ASN A 89 0.65 -8.27 -14.63
CA ASN A 89 1.81 -8.03 -13.79
C ASN A 89 1.31 -7.31 -12.54
N CYS A 90 1.71 -7.76 -11.36
CA CYS A 90 1.37 -7.10 -10.10
C CYS A 90 1.67 -5.61 -10.20
N ASP A 91 0.73 -4.77 -9.77
CA ASP A 91 0.79 -3.32 -9.93
C ASP A 91 2.14 -2.75 -9.48
N ILE A 92 2.71 -3.32 -8.41
CA ILE A 92 3.97 -2.90 -7.84
C ILE A 92 5.18 -3.24 -8.72
N TYR A 93 5.22 -4.42 -9.36
CA TYR A 93 6.28 -4.74 -10.31
C TYR A 93 6.31 -3.73 -11.46
N ARG A 94 5.11 -3.36 -11.95
CA ARG A 94 4.96 -2.32 -12.97
C ARG A 94 5.41 -0.96 -12.46
N PHE A 95 5.03 -0.57 -11.24
CA PHE A 95 5.45 0.69 -10.63
C PHE A 95 6.97 0.79 -10.43
N PHE A 96 7.60 -0.28 -9.96
CA PHE A 96 9.05 -0.37 -9.83
C PHE A 96 9.74 -0.07 -11.17
N ARG A 97 9.26 -0.69 -12.25
CA ARG A 97 9.79 -0.50 -13.60
C ARG A 97 9.58 0.90 -14.15
N GLU A 98 8.44 1.52 -13.85
CA GLU A 98 8.19 2.92 -14.21
C GLU A 98 9.21 3.84 -13.56
N ILE A 99 9.48 3.67 -12.28
CA ILE A 99 10.46 4.50 -11.59
C ILE A 99 11.87 4.24 -12.13
N VAL A 100 12.24 2.99 -12.40
CA VAL A 100 13.51 2.68 -13.09
C VAL A 100 13.61 3.48 -14.37
N TYR A 101 12.55 3.46 -15.20
CA TYR A 101 12.51 4.17 -16.47
C TYR A 101 12.63 5.69 -16.28
N ILE A 102 11.85 6.27 -15.37
CA ILE A 102 11.87 7.71 -15.06
C ILE A 102 13.25 8.17 -14.58
N ARG A 103 13.93 7.33 -13.79
CA ARG A 103 15.27 7.62 -13.26
C ARG A 103 16.39 7.43 -14.29
N THR A 104 16.13 6.85 -15.45
CA THR A 104 17.17 6.71 -16.47
C THR A 104 17.52 8.06 -17.13
N PRO A 105 18.80 8.33 -17.43
CA PRO A 105 19.22 9.57 -18.09
C PRO A 105 18.54 9.79 -19.45
N SER A 106 18.36 8.71 -20.21
CA SER A 106 17.67 8.70 -21.51
C SER A 106 16.22 9.17 -21.44
N PHE A 107 15.55 8.93 -20.32
CA PHE A 107 14.20 9.41 -20.11
C PHE A 107 14.21 10.91 -19.88
N ARG A 108 15.07 11.40 -18.99
CA ARG A 108 15.17 12.83 -18.66
C ARG A 108 15.47 13.70 -19.87
N SER A 109 16.26 13.20 -20.83
CA SER A 109 16.52 13.94 -22.08
C SER A 109 15.34 13.97 -23.05
N LYS A 110 14.50 12.94 -23.08
CA LYS A 110 13.33 12.82 -23.97
C LYS A 110 12.01 13.24 -23.31
N PHE A 111 12.03 13.46 -22.01
CA PHE A 111 10.86 13.86 -21.23
C PHE A 111 10.15 15.09 -21.82
N PRO A 112 10.86 16.12 -22.35
CA PRO A 112 10.25 17.28 -22.98
C PRO A 112 9.26 16.98 -24.12
N GLU A 113 9.35 15.79 -24.73
CA GLU A 113 8.62 15.40 -25.92
C GLU A 113 7.64 14.24 -25.67
N MET A 114 7.67 13.65 -24.46
CA MET A 114 6.97 12.40 -24.16
C MET A 114 5.60 12.64 -23.53
N SER A 115 4.56 11.99 -24.09
CA SER A 115 3.24 11.98 -23.48
C SER A 115 3.16 11.00 -22.29
N ILE A 116 2.28 11.23 -21.32
CA ILE A 116 2.05 10.24 -20.24
C ILE A 116 1.68 8.87 -20.79
N SER A 117 0.83 8.79 -21.81
CA SER A 117 0.42 7.50 -22.38
C SER A 117 1.64 6.72 -22.89
N THR A 118 2.65 7.41 -23.43
CA THR A 118 3.93 6.80 -23.80
C THR A 118 4.71 6.29 -22.58
N ILE A 119 4.75 7.04 -21.47
CA ILE A 119 5.37 6.58 -20.22
C ILE A 119 4.69 5.30 -19.72
N MET A 120 3.35 5.31 -19.74
CA MET A 120 2.53 4.17 -19.30
C MET A 120 2.70 2.96 -20.21
N SER A 121 2.76 3.14 -21.55
CA SER A 121 2.89 2.03 -22.50
C SER A 121 4.28 1.38 -22.49
N ILE A 122 5.34 2.17 -22.29
CA ILE A 122 6.72 1.64 -22.21
C ILE A 122 6.89 0.77 -20.96
N SER A 123 6.18 1.10 -19.87
CA SER A 123 6.20 0.31 -18.64
C SER A 123 5.54 -1.06 -18.80
N SER A 124 4.57 -1.23 -19.69
CA SER A 124 3.80 -2.47 -19.78
C SER A 124 4.50 -3.61 -20.53
N GLU A 125 5.52 -3.34 -21.35
CA GLU A 125 5.89 -4.27 -22.44
C GLU A 125 7.32 -4.88 -22.40
N SER A 126 8.20 -4.54 -21.46
CA SER A 126 9.62 -4.97 -21.50
C SER A 126 10.13 -5.56 -20.18
N CYS A 127 11.19 -6.37 -20.14
CA CYS A 127 11.88 -6.73 -18.88
C CYS A 127 12.92 -5.66 -18.49
N LEU A 128 13.41 -5.67 -17.24
CA LEU A 128 14.47 -4.73 -16.82
C LEU A 128 15.73 -4.94 -17.68
N SER A 129 16.07 -6.19 -17.98
CA SER A 129 17.17 -6.53 -18.88
C SER A 129 17.06 -5.88 -20.27
N LEU A 130 15.88 -5.71 -20.84
CA LEU A 130 15.70 -4.98 -22.11
C LEU A 130 15.98 -3.49 -21.97
N HIS A 131 15.63 -2.87 -20.84
CA HIS A 131 15.87 -1.43 -20.61
C HIS A 131 17.35 -1.08 -20.49
N PHE A 132 18.18 -2.01 -20.02
CA PHE A 132 19.63 -1.83 -19.89
C PHE A 132 20.44 -2.44 -21.05
N ARG A 133 19.78 -3.00 -22.08
CA ARG A 133 20.48 -3.55 -23.23
C ARG A 133 21.28 -2.45 -23.94
N GLY A 134 22.59 -2.64 -24.05
CA GLY A 134 23.52 -1.68 -24.67
C GLY A 134 23.95 -0.51 -23.77
N ARG A 135 23.58 -0.52 -22.48
CA ARG A 135 24.06 0.46 -21.49
C ARG A 135 25.30 -0.03 -20.75
N SER A 136 26.02 0.89 -20.13
CA SER A 136 27.16 0.52 -19.29
C SER A 136 26.71 -0.24 -18.04
N GLN A 137 27.48 -1.26 -17.63
CA GLN A 137 27.22 -2.01 -16.40
C GLN A 137 27.20 -1.10 -15.16
N SER A 138 28.06 -0.08 -15.15
CA SER A 138 28.13 0.90 -14.06
C SER A 138 26.83 1.71 -13.92
N GLU A 139 26.24 2.14 -15.04
CA GLU A 139 24.95 2.85 -15.03
C GLU A 139 23.84 1.95 -14.49
N ALA A 140 23.73 0.73 -15.02
CA ALA A 140 22.73 -0.24 -14.57
C ALA A 140 22.86 -0.55 -13.08
N SER A 141 24.09 -0.76 -12.59
CA SER A 141 24.35 -0.98 -11.17
C SER A 141 23.93 0.20 -10.29
N SER A 142 24.28 1.42 -10.69
CA SER A 142 23.94 2.64 -9.94
C SER A 142 22.42 2.82 -9.82
N VAL A 143 21.70 2.71 -10.94
CA VAL A 143 20.24 2.80 -10.97
C VAL A 143 19.61 1.72 -10.10
N MET A 144 20.03 0.46 -10.25
CA MET A 144 19.49 -0.65 -9.47
C MET A 144 19.77 -0.49 -7.98
N ARG A 145 20.96 -0.06 -7.59
CA ARG A 145 21.28 0.22 -6.19
C ARG A 145 20.37 1.31 -5.60
N GLY A 146 20.09 2.36 -6.36
CA GLY A 146 19.13 3.39 -5.97
C GLY A 146 17.70 2.86 -5.85
N MET A 147 17.31 1.90 -6.69
CA MET A 147 15.99 1.27 -6.64
C MET A 147 15.83 0.28 -5.49
N ILE A 148 16.87 -0.50 -5.17
CA ILE A 148 16.87 -1.39 -3.99
C ILE A 148 16.73 -0.56 -2.71
N LYS A 149 17.48 0.53 -2.59
CA LYS A 149 17.34 1.48 -1.46
C LYS A 149 15.93 2.05 -1.37
N LEU A 150 15.36 2.49 -2.49
CA LEU A 150 14.00 2.99 -2.54
C LEU A 150 12.98 1.92 -2.11
N ALA A 151 13.09 0.71 -2.65
CA ALA A 151 12.15 -0.37 -2.34
C ALA A 151 12.24 -0.80 -0.87
N ALA A 152 13.46 -0.86 -0.31
CA ALA A 152 13.68 -1.09 1.11
C ALA A 152 13.06 0.03 1.97
N GLN A 153 13.19 1.28 1.54
CA GLN A 153 12.57 2.43 2.21
C GLN A 153 11.03 2.34 2.17
N ILE A 154 10.46 2.00 1.01
CA ILE A 154 9.01 1.79 0.87
C ILE A 154 8.52 0.66 1.78
N GLN A 155 9.26 -0.44 1.90
CA GLN A 155 8.94 -1.51 2.84
C GLN A 155 8.91 -1.02 4.29
N ARG A 156 9.93 -0.25 4.73
CA ARG A 156 9.94 0.33 6.08
C ARG A 156 8.76 1.26 6.33
N LEU A 157 8.42 2.09 5.34
CA LEU A 157 7.25 2.97 5.41
C LEU A 157 5.93 2.20 5.44
N ALA A 158 5.80 1.11 4.68
CA ALA A 158 4.62 0.28 4.71
C ALA A 158 4.41 -0.33 6.11
N CYS A 159 5.47 -0.90 6.69
CA CYS A 159 5.44 -1.41 8.06
C CYS A 159 5.09 -0.33 9.09
N ALA A 160 5.67 0.87 8.95
CA ALA A 160 5.37 2.03 9.80
C ALA A 160 3.90 2.42 9.72
N CYS A 161 3.35 2.56 8.51
CA CYS A 161 1.96 2.92 8.30
C CYS A 161 1.01 1.89 8.92
N LEU A 162 1.26 0.59 8.70
CA LEU A 162 0.45 -0.48 9.24
C LEU A 162 0.48 -0.50 10.77
N CYS A 163 1.66 -0.30 11.39
CA CYS A 163 1.78 -0.20 12.85
C CYS A 163 0.95 0.96 13.41
N LEU A 164 1.04 2.14 12.80
CA LEU A 164 0.30 3.32 13.26
C LEU A 164 -1.20 3.14 13.10
N MET A 165 -1.67 2.69 11.93
CA MET A 165 -3.10 2.47 11.70
C MET A 165 -3.67 1.40 12.64
N LEU A 166 -2.95 0.30 12.90
CA LEU A 166 -3.38 -0.73 13.85
C LEU A 166 -3.39 -0.21 15.29
N GLY A 167 -2.38 0.57 15.69
CA GLY A 167 -2.34 1.22 17.00
C GLY A 167 -3.51 2.16 17.21
N ASN A 168 -3.79 3.01 16.22
CA ASN A 168 -4.90 3.94 16.23
C ASN A 168 -6.24 3.21 16.33
N LEU A 169 -6.42 2.14 15.55
CA LEU A 169 -7.62 1.31 15.62
C LEU A 169 -7.81 0.69 17.01
N GLU A 170 -6.75 0.13 17.59
CA GLU A 170 -6.80 -0.48 18.92
C GLU A 170 -7.12 0.56 20.02
N ASP A 171 -6.46 1.70 20.00
CA ASP A 171 -6.66 2.75 21.01
C ASP A 171 -8.02 3.44 20.86
N ALA A 172 -8.52 3.62 19.63
CA ALA A 172 -9.89 4.08 19.42
C ALA A 172 -10.90 3.05 19.94
N THR A 173 -10.68 1.76 19.68
CA THR A 173 -11.58 0.71 20.17
C THR A 173 -11.61 0.62 21.70
N LYS A 174 -10.46 0.75 22.38
CA LYS A 174 -10.40 0.76 23.85
C LYS A 174 -11.16 1.93 24.48
N ARG A 175 -11.23 3.07 23.78
CA ARG A 175 -11.91 4.27 24.27
C ARG A 175 -13.42 4.23 24.03
N ALA A 176 -13.89 3.34 23.17
CA ALA A 176 -15.29 3.14 22.86
C ALA A 176 -15.78 1.80 23.44
N PRO A 177 -16.10 1.74 24.75
CA PRO A 177 -16.46 0.48 25.42
C PRO A 177 -17.74 -0.17 24.87
N ASP A 178 -18.57 0.60 24.16
CA ASP A 178 -19.77 0.10 23.48
C ASP A 178 -19.45 -0.73 22.22
N ILE A 179 -18.19 -0.69 21.74
CA ILE A 179 -17.75 -1.47 20.59
C ILE A 179 -17.46 -2.89 21.05
N HIS A 180 -18.33 -3.81 20.64
CA HIS A 180 -18.11 -5.22 20.86
C HIS A 180 -17.10 -5.77 19.84
N VAL A 181 -15.82 -5.74 20.22
CA VAL A 181 -14.77 -6.45 19.47
C VAL A 181 -15.06 -7.93 19.50
N ARG A 182 -15.49 -8.47 18.35
CA ARG A 182 -15.86 -9.88 18.23
C ARG A 182 -14.65 -10.78 18.44
N ARG A 183 -13.51 -10.40 17.84
CA ARG A 183 -12.29 -11.24 17.79
C ARG A 183 -11.04 -10.36 17.90
N ALA A 184 -10.65 -10.03 19.13
CA ALA A 184 -9.54 -9.11 19.39
C ALA A 184 -8.21 -9.54 18.75
N HIS A 185 -7.90 -10.84 18.76
CA HIS A 185 -6.69 -11.36 18.14
C HIS A 185 -6.65 -11.12 16.62
N ALA A 186 -7.80 -11.25 15.93
CA ALA A 186 -7.89 -11.00 14.50
C ALA A 186 -7.99 -9.49 14.17
N ALA A 187 -8.70 -8.72 14.99
CA ALA A 187 -8.86 -7.28 14.82
C ALA A 187 -7.53 -6.51 14.94
N PHE A 188 -6.69 -6.91 15.90
CA PHE A 188 -5.43 -6.24 16.23
C PHE A 188 -4.19 -7.12 15.96
N GLY A 189 -4.39 -8.24 15.28
CA GLY A 189 -3.31 -9.13 14.85
C GLY A 189 -2.52 -8.57 13.68
N PRO A 190 -1.50 -9.31 13.21
CA PRO A 190 -0.69 -8.92 12.06
C PRO A 190 -1.54 -8.55 10.83
N PRO A 191 -1.08 -7.61 9.99
CA PRO A 191 -1.70 -7.32 8.72
C PRO A 191 -1.82 -8.55 7.83
N SER A 192 -2.91 -8.66 7.09
CA SER A 192 -3.03 -9.68 6.05
C SER A 192 -2.25 -9.26 4.80
N TRP A 193 -1.98 -10.23 3.90
CA TRP A 193 -1.26 -9.93 2.64
C TRP A 193 -1.97 -8.87 1.80
N ILE A 194 -3.30 -8.85 1.77
CA ILE A 194 -4.07 -7.88 0.99
C ILE A 194 -3.93 -6.46 1.57
N GLU A 195 -3.92 -6.34 2.91
CA GLU A 195 -3.74 -5.06 3.61
C GLU A 195 -2.33 -4.51 3.36
N GLU A 196 -1.31 -5.35 3.47
CA GLU A 196 0.06 -4.95 3.13
C GLU A 196 0.17 -4.52 1.67
N LEU A 197 -0.35 -5.34 0.74
CA LEU A 197 -0.33 -5.02 -0.68
C LEU A 197 -0.94 -3.64 -0.98
N ARG A 198 -2.08 -3.29 -0.35
CA ARG A 198 -2.75 -1.99 -0.52
C ARG A 198 -1.85 -0.84 -0.06
N VAL A 199 -1.20 -0.97 1.10
CA VAL A 199 -0.25 0.04 1.60
C VAL A 199 0.94 0.18 0.68
N TYR A 200 1.58 -0.93 0.28
CA TYR A 200 2.69 -0.88 -0.66
C TYR A 200 2.29 -0.22 -1.98
N ARG A 201 1.16 -0.64 -2.57
CA ARG A 201 0.62 -0.06 -3.80
C ARG A 201 0.46 1.45 -3.67
N ALA A 202 -0.18 1.90 -2.58
CA ALA A 202 -0.37 3.32 -2.30
C ALA A 202 0.96 4.08 -2.25
N ILE A 203 1.96 3.58 -1.52
CA ILE A 203 3.27 4.23 -1.40
C ILE A 203 4.00 4.25 -2.76
N TRP A 204 3.94 3.18 -3.56
CA TRP A 204 4.52 3.16 -4.90
C TRP A 204 3.87 4.19 -5.84
N ILE A 205 2.54 4.35 -5.76
CA ILE A 205 1.82 5.39 -6.51
C ILE A 205 2.28 6.78 -6.09
N LEU A 206 2.37 7.05 -4.77
CA LEU A 206 2.89 8.31 -4.24
C LEU A 206 4.30 8.58 -4.76
N GLN A 207 5.18 7.58 -4.74
CA GLN A 207 6.56 7.73 -5.22
C GLN A 207 6.60 8.02 -6.73
N ILE A 208 5.83 7.33 -7.57
CA ILE A 208 5.79 7.63 -9.01
C ILE A 208 5.34 9.05 -9.24
N TYR A 209 4.28 9.48 -8.56
CA TYR A 209 3.77 10.84 -8.71
C TYR A 209 4.84 11.88 -8.31
N SER A 210 5.60 11.59 -7.25
CA SER A 210 6.72 12.42 -6.78
C SER A 210 7.85 12.50 -7.83
N GLU A 211 8.21 11.38 -8.46
CA GLU A 211 9.22 11.31 -9.51
C GLU A 211 8.78 12.07 -10.78
N ILE A 212 7.52 11.91 -11.19
CA ILE A 212 6.94 12.65 -12.32
C ILE A 212 6.95 14.15 -12.00
N TYR A 213 6.50 14.53 -10.80
CA TYR A 213 6.50 15.93 -10.37
C TYR A 213 7.92 16.52 -10.39
N ALA A 214 8.91 15.80 -9.87
CA ALA A 214 10.32 16.24 -9.90
C ALA A 214 10.85 16.40 -11.33
N ALA A 215 10.52 15.46 -12.23
CA ALA A 215 10.88 15.54 -13.63
C ALA A 215 10.25 16.76 -14.31
N VAL A 216 8.95 16.99 -14.13
CA VAL A 216 8.22 18.17 -14.63
C VAL A 216 8.78 19.48 -14.11
N ARG A 217 9.10 19.53 -12.81
CA ARG A 217 9.69 20.72 -12.18
C ARG A 217 11.03 21.07 -12.81
N SER A 218 11.84 20.07 -13.16
CA SER A 218 13.16 20.29 -13.78
C SER A 218 13.09 20.87 -15.20
N THR A 219 11.97 20.72 -15.90
CA THR A 219 11.76 21.27 -17.26
C THR A 219 11.13 22.66 -17.28
N GLY A 220 10.95 23.32 -16.12
CA GLY A 220 10.42 24.68 -16.05
C GLY A 220 8.90 24.81 -16.24
N TRP A 221 8.12 23.75 -15.96
CA TRP A 221 6.65 23.82 -15.87
C TRP A 221 5.92 24.32 -17.14
N ASN A 222 6.17 23.70 -18.30
CA ASN A 222 5.32 23.97 -19.46
C ASN A 222 3.85 23.49 -19.20
N THR A 223 2.89 24.11 -19.90
CA THR A 223 1.45 23.80 -19.75
C THR A 223 1.07 22.36 -20.10
N GLN A 224 1.87 21.67 -20.93
CA GLN A 224 1.64 20.28 -21.33
C GLN A 224 1.86 19.31 -20.16
N TYR A 225 2.78 19.61 -19.24
CA TYR A 225 3.03 18.79 -18.04
C TYR A 225 2.00 18.97 -16.93
N LYS A 226 1.23 20.07 -16.97
CA LYS A 226 0.12 20.28 -16.04
C LYS A 226 -0.96 19.21 -16.21
N TRP A 227 -1.30 18.86 -17.45
CA TRP A 227 -2.22 17.75 -17.76
C TRP A 227 -1.63 16.37 -17.50
N ALA A 228 -0.32 16.28 -17.35
CA ALA A 228 0.33 15.05 -16.94
C ALA A 228 -0.08 14.74 -15.48
N LEU A 229 0.08 15.73 -14.60
CA LEU A 229 -0.28 15.60 -13.18
C LEU A 229 -1.79 15.53 -12.93
N GLU A 230 -2.60 16.30 -13.69
CA GLU A 230 -4.07 16.30 -13.59
C GLU A 230 -4.73 15.03 -14.14
N GLY A 231 -4.05 14.30 -15.02
CA GLY A 231 -4.64 13.15 -15.69
C GLY A 231 -4.13 11.80 -15.19
N TYR A 232 -3.16 11.78 -14.26
CA TYR A 232 -2.44 10.55 -13.95
C TYR A 232 -3.36 9.45 -13.43
N ALA A 233 -4.17 9.72 -12.40
CA ALA A 233 -5.05 8.73 -11.80
C ALA A 233 -6.05 8.16 -12.82
N SER A 234 -6.72 9.05 -13.56
CA SER A 234 -7.70 8.70 -14.59
C SER A 234 -7.07 7.92 -15.76
N LYS A 235 -5.97 8.41 -16.34
CA LYS A 235 -5.25 7.73 -17.45
C LYS A 235 -4.69 6.38 -17.04
N ARG A 236 -4.34 6.23 -15.75
CA ARG A 236 -3.86 4.97 -15.19
C ARG A 236 -4.99 4.00 -14.86
N GLY A 237 -6.24 4.46 -14.88
CA GLY A 237 -7.40 3.67 -14.48
C GLY A 237 -7.38 3.34 -13.00
N LEU A 238 -6.88 4.24 -12.15
CA LEU A 238 -6.97 4.06 -10.70
C LEU A 238 -8.46 4.08 -10.31
N SER A 239 -8.91 3.05 -9.63
CA SER A 239 -10.25 3.04 -9.07
C SER A 239 -10.37 4.12 -7.98
N ARG A 240 -11.59 4.59 -7.73
CA ARG A 240 -11.86 5.55 -6.65
C ARG A 240 -11.30 5.06 -5.31
N ALA A 241 -11.42 3.78 -5.05
CA ALA A 241 -11.01 3.21 -3.79
C ALA A 241 -9.48 3.06 -3.67
N MET A 242 -8.76 2.81 -4.77
CA MET A 242 -7.29 2.94 -4.78
C MET A 242 -6.85 4.39 -4.49
N ILE A 243 -7.61 5.39 -4.95
CA ILE A 243 -7.32 6.79 -4.62
C ILE A 243 -7.50 7.03 -3.10
N GLU A 244 -8.51 6.44 -2.48
CA GLU A 244 -8.69 6.51 -1.02
C GLU A 244 -7.63 5.72 -0.24
N GLU A 245 -7.15 4.58 -0.74
CA GLU A 245 -5.96 3.89 -0.18
C GLU A 245 -4.75 4.83 -0.18
N VAL A 246 -4.49 5.49 -1.32
CA VAL A 246 -3.38 6.47 -1.48
C VAL A 246 -3.53 7.63 -0.50
N ARG A 247 -4.73 8.20 -0.37
CA ARG A 247 -5.01 9.30 0.57
C ARG A 247 -4.86 8.85 2.02
N THR A 248 -5.30 7.64 2.34
CA THR A 248 -5.18 7.06 3.68
C THR A 248 -3.73 6.94 4.09
N VAL A 249 -2.92 6.32 3.24
CA VAL A 249 -1.48 6.20 3.47
C VAL A 249 -0.81 7.58 3.50
N HIS A 250 -1.20 8.52 2.63
CA HIS A 250 -0.66 9.88 2.67
C HIS A 250 -0.89 10.56 4.02
N GLU A 251 -2.08 10.45 4.61
CA GLU A 251 -2.36 11.04 5.92
C GLU A 251 -1.47 10.45 7.02
N ILE A 252 -1.29 9.13 7.05
CA ILE A 252 -0.38 8.48 8.00
C ILE A 252 1.07 8.90 7.77
N LEU A 253 1.49 9.03 6.49
CA LEU A 253 2.86 9.40 6.15
C LEU A 253 3.25 10.80 6.64
N LYS A 254 2.31 11.72 6.84
CA LYS A 254 2.59 13.06 7.41
C LYS A 254 3.25 12.97 8.80
N GLU A 255 2.95 11.91 9.56
CA GLU A 255 3.50 11.72 10.90
C GLU A 255 4.92 11.12 10.86
N VAL A 256 5.26 10.35 9.82
CA VAL A 256 6.49 9.54 9.79
C VAL A 256 7.56 10.00 8.81
N VAL A 257 7.20 10.79 7.80
CA VAL A 257 8.13 11.29 6.78
C VAL A 257 8.65 12.68 7.12
N ILE A 258 9.90 12.97 6.76
CA ILE A 258 10.57 14.26 7.00
C ILE A 258 9.95 15.38 6.13
N SER A 259 9.64 15.08 4.88
CA SER A 259 9.07 16.04 3.94
C SER A 259 7.65 16.41 4.32
N SER A 260 7.36 17.70 4.42
CA SER A 260 5.98 18.18 4.36
C SER A 260 5.41 17.95 2.95
N PRO A 261 4.11 17.64 2.83
CA PRO A 261 3.45 17.64 1.54
C PRO A 261 3.43 19.07 0.97
N PRO A 262 3.61 19.24 -0.34
CA PRO A 262 3.51 20.55 -0.96
C PRO A 262 2.06 21.05 -0.91
N GLU A 263 1.89 22.36 -0.80
CA GLU A 263 0.57 22.98 -0.87
C GLU A 263 -0.08 22.66 -2.23
N ILE A 264 -1.28 22.09 -2.15
CA ILE A 264 -2.11 21.80 -3.33
C ILE A 264 -2.67 23.14 -3.81
N PRO A 265 -2.35 23.60 -5.03
CA PRO A 265 -2.89 24.87 -5.50
C PRO A 265 -4.43 24.84 -5.51
N ALA A 266 -5.08 25.90 -5.01
CA ALA A 266 -6.53 25.95 -4.75
C ALA A 266 -7.39 25.45 -5.94
N ARG A 267 -6.97 25.75 -7.17
CA ARG A 267 -7.64 25.29 -8.41
C ARG A 267 -7.73 23.78 -8.60
N PHE A 268 -7.00 22.98 -7.83
CA PHE A 268 -7.07 21.51 -7.87
C PHE A 268 -8.04 20.95 -6.83
N GLN A 269 -8.52 21.78 -5.89
CA GLN A 269 -9.49 21.36 -4.87
C GLN A 269 -10.84 20.99 -5.53
N ASP A 270 -11.24 21.72 -6.58
CA ASP A 270 -12.50 21.47 -7.32
C ASP A 270 -12.50 20.16 -8.13
N ARG A 271 -11.31 19.64 -8.47
CA ARG A 271 -11.13 18.35 -9.17
C ARG A 271 -10.42 17.35 -8.27
N PHE A 272 -10.94 17.23 -7.05
CA PHE A 272 -10.38 16.42 -5.99
C PHE A 272 -9.94 15.02 -6.46
N TRP A 273 -10.73 14.34 -7.30
CA TRP A 273 -10.46 12.98 -7.79
C TRP A 273 -9.29 12.85 -8.76
N ASP A 274 -8.94 13.92 -9.46
CA ASP A 274 -7.90 13.90 -10.49
C ASP A 274 -6.50 14.12 -9.91
N TYR A 275 -6.43 14.68 -8.69
CA TYR A 275 -5.18 15.00 -8.02
C TYR A 275 -4.83 13.97 -6.93
N LEU A 276 -3.66 13.36 -7.07
CA LEU A 276 -3.09 12.51 -6.03
C LEU A 276 -2.20 13.35 -5.11
N PRO A 277 -2.31 13.18 -3.79
CA PRO A 277 -1.35 13.80 -2.88
C PRO A 277 0.03 13.17 -3.10
N PHE A 278 1.10 13.85 -2.67
CA PHE A 278 2.47 13.34 -2.79
C PHE A 278 3.44 14.02 -1.83
N PHE A 279 4.66 13.49 -1.75
CA PHE A 279 5.75 14.05 -0.97
C PHE A 279 6.95 14.35 -1.86
N LEU A 280 7.74 15.38 -1.56
CA LEU A 280 8.97 15.60 -2.33
C LEU A 280 10.04 14.55 -2.03
N SER A 281 10.00 14.00 -0.81
CA SER A 281 10.87 12.92 -0.35
C SER A 281 10.08 12.00 0.57
N LEU A 282 10.25 10.69 0.42
CA LEU A 282 9.70 9.65 1.30
C LEU A 282 10.74 9.15 2.31
N GLU A 283 11.59 10.05 2.80
CA GLU A 283 12.57 9.74 3.84
C GLU A 283 11.90 9.70 5.21
N LEU A 284 12.10 8.60 5.94
CA LEU A 284 11.60 8.39 7.30
C LEU A 284 12.35 9.32 8.26
N LYS A 285 11.65 9.87 9.27
CA LYS A 285 12.29 10.62 10.35
C LYS A 285 13.26 9.74 11.15
N GLU A 286 14.41 10.30 11.53
CA GLU A 286 15.51 9.55 12.15
C GLU A 286 15.20 9.01 13.55
N ASP A 287 14.28 9.67 14.26
CA ASP A 287 13.87 9.36 15.64
C ASP A 287 12.80 8.25 15.71
N ILE A 288 12.32 7.80 14.56
CA ILE A 288 11.22 6.85 14.47
C ILE A 288 11.76 5.46 14.13
N ASP A 289 11.60 4.54 15.08
CA ASP A 289 11.97 3.13 14.96
C ASP A 289 10.71 2.26 14.95
N PHE A 290 10.38 1.71 13.79
CA PHE A 290 9.29 0.74 13.62
C PHE A 290 9.85 -0.64 13.28
N PRO A 291 9.21 -1.72 13.77
CA PRO A 291 9.54 -3.05 13.30
C PRO A 291 9.37 -3.10 11.78
N THR A 292 10.38 -3.62 11.09
CA THR A 292 10.33 -3.88 9.66
C THR A 292 10.30 -5.39 9.48
N TRP A 293 9.33 -5.89 8.72
CA TRP A 293 9.17 -7.31 8.46
C TRP A 293 9.08 -7.58 6.96
N ALA A 294 9.34 -8.83 6.59
CA ALA A 294 9.15 -9.31 5.23
C ALA A 294 7.65 -9.44 4.94
N PRO A 295 7.19 -9.05 3.74
CA PRO A 295 5.81 -9.26 3.34
C PRO A 295 5.34 -10.72 3.56
N PRO A 296 4.09 -10.94 4.03
CA PRO A 296 3.56 -12.27 4.25
C PRO A 296 3.47 -13.04 2.93
N PRO A 297 3.47 -14.38 2.95
CA PRO A 297 3.32 -15.18 1.75
C PRO A 297 1.99 -14.88 1.05
N ILE A 298 1.97 -15.02 -0.27
CA ILE A 298 0.76 -14.87 -1.08
C ILE A 298 -0.22 -15.98 -0.66
N PRO A 299 -1.47 -15.65 -0.26
CA PRO A 299 -2.48 -16.66 0.02
C PRO A 299 -2.76 -17.56 -1.20
N PRO A 300 -3.14 -18.82 -1.01
CA PRO A 300 -3.54 -19.69 -2.11
C PRO A 300 -4.66 -19.08 -2.95
N LEU A 301 -4.64 -19.30 -4.27
CA LEU A 301 -5.65 -18.75 -5.18
C LEU A 301 -7.02 -19.43 -5.05
N ASP A 302 -7.05 -20.65 -4.55
CA ASP A 302 -8.24 -21.51 -4.46
C ASP A 302 -8.65 -21.77 -3.00
N ASP A 303 -8.37 -20.80 -2.12
CA ASP A 303 -8.80 -20.83 -0.73
C ASP A 303 -10.24 -20.31 -0.62
N GLU A 304 -11.20 -21.21 -0.39
CA GLU A 304 -12.63 -20.86 -0.24
C GLU A 304 -12.87 -19.86 0.89
N VAL A 305 -12.09 -19.94 1.98
CA VAL A 305 -12.19 -19.00 3.10
C VAL A 305 -11.62 -17.65 2.70
N GLY A 306 -10.45 -17.66 2.07
CA GLY A 306 -9.83 -16.47 1.49
C GLY A 306 -10.74 -15.78 0.47
N ASP A 307 -11.45 -16.52 -0.38
CA ASP A 307 -12.40 -15.96 -1.34
C ASP A 307 -13.65 -15.40 -0.65
N SER A 308 -14.18 -16.11 0.35
CA SER A 308 -15.33 -15.69 1.17
C SER A 308 -15.11 -14.36 1.92
N TRP A 309 -13.86 -14.08 2.27
CA TRP A 309 -13.43 -12.91 3.02
C TRP A 309 -12.59 -11.93 2.18
N TYR A 310 -12.53 -12.11 0.86
CA TYR A 310 -11.82 -11.24 -0.07
C TYR A 310 -10.32 -11.07 0.26
N LEU A 311 -9.71 -12.08 0.90
CA LEU A 311 -8.29 -12.13 1.26
C LEU A 311 -7.42 -12.70 0.13
N SER A 312 -8.04 -13.40 -0.82
CA SER A 312 -7.37 -14.01 -1.97
C SER A 312 -6.80 -12.97 -2.94
N PRO A 313 -5.70 -13.27 -3.64
CA PRO A 313 -5.10 -12.37 -4.65
C PRO A 313 -6.03 -11.97 -5.80
N ARG A 314 -7.17 -12.68 -5.97
CA ARG A 314 -8.25 -12.33 -6.91
C ARG A 314 -8.87 -10.96 -6.60
N TYR A 315 -8.91 -10.60 -5.32
CA TYR A 315 -9.58 -9.41 -4.81
C TYR A 315 -8.63 -8.22 -4.62
N ARG A 316 -7.38 -8.30 -5.10
CA ARG A 316 -6.38 -7.22 -4.95
C ARG A 316 -6.81 -5.86 -5.49
N HIS A 317 -7.64 -5.82 -6.53
CA HIS A 317 -8.17 -4.57 -7.09
C HIS A 317 -9.57 -4.23 -6.55
N LEU A 318 -10.21 -5.22 -5.94
CA LEU A 318 -11.46 -5.05 -5.23
C LEU A 318 -11.11 -4.51 -3.86
N THR A 319 -11.21 -3.20 -3.75
CA THR A 319 -11.60 -2.66 -2.46
C THR A 319 -12.95 -3.23 -2.11
N THR A 320 -13.16 -3.47 -0.82
CA THR A 320 -14.46 -3.82 -0.28
C THR A 320 -15.50 -2.90 -0.92
N GLU A 321 -16.43 -3.45 -1.71
CA GLU A 321 -17.60 -2.70 -2.22
C GLU A 321 -18.33 -1.98 -1.07
N ARG A 322 -18.15 -2.51 0.14
CA ARG A 322 -18.59 -1.93 1.41
C ARG A 322 -18.00 -0.56 1.76
N ILE A 323 -16.93 -0.10 1.10
CA ILE A 323 -16.47 1.31 1.19
C ILE A 323 -17.57 2.25 0.68
N GLU A 324 -18.31 1.85 -0.35
CA GLU A 324 -19.47 2.63 -0.80
C GLU A 324 -20.56 2.69 0.27
N ASP A 325 -20.69 1.66 1.10
CA ASP A 325 -21.62 1.68 2.23
C ASP A 325 -21.13 2.63 3.34
N PHE A 326 -19.82 2.71 3.59
CA PHE A 326 -19.24 3.74 4.45
C PHE A 326 -19.45 5.16 3.91
N GLU A 327 -19.41 5.36 2.59
CA GLU A 327 -19.70 6.66 1.98
C GLU A 327 -21.19 7.03 2.02
N LYS A 328 -22.09 6.04 2.11
CA LYS A 328 -23.52 6.28 2.30
C LYS A 328 -23.86 6.67 3.75
N LEU A 329 -23.01 6.33 4.73
CA LEU A 329 -23.25 6.61 6.15
C LEU A 329 -23.41 8.12 6.47
N PRO A 330 -22.53 9.03 5.99
CA PRO A 330 -22.68 10.47 6.23
C PRO A 330 -23.95 11.07 5.61
N ARG A 331 -24.43 10.51 4.49
CA ARG A 331 -25.60 11.04 3.77
C ARG A 331 -26.93 10.67 4.43
N ALA A 332 -26.96 9.61 5.23
CA ALA A 332 -28.19 9.09 5.81
C ALA A 332 -28.55 9.73 7.17
N SER A 333 -27.62 10.42 7.83
CA SER A 333 -27.86 11.03 9.15
C SER A 333 -27.94 12.55 9.05
N SER A 334 -29.15 13.08 8.86
CA SER A 334 -29.39 14.52 8.77
C SER A 334 -29.01 15.30 10.03
N THR A 335 -28.86 14.61 11.16
CA THR A 335 -28.41 15.17 12.45
C THR A 335 -26.91 15.47 12.47
N ILE A 336 -26.14 14.88 11.56
CA ILE A 336 -24.67 15.03 11.48
C ILE A 336 -24.26 16.03 10.38
N ILE A 337 -25.21 16.50 9.55
CA ILE A 337 -24.96 17.45 8.46
C ILE A 337 -24.34 18.78 8.96
N GLY A 338 -24.49 19.12 10.25
CA GLY A 338 -23.79 20.25 10.87
C GLY A 338 -22.28 20.07 11.04
N TYR A 339 -21.76 18.83 11.02
CA TYR A 339 -20.33 18.50 11.14
C TYR A 339 -19.68 18.13 9.80
N THR A 340 -20.46 17.88 8.74
CA THR A 340 -19.93 17.25 7.52
C THR A 340 -20.09 18.05 6.23
N SER A 341 -20.39 19.36 6.26
CA SER A 341 -20.28 20.15 5.02
C SER A 341 -18.83 20.19 4.49
N ASP A 342 -17.85 20.01 5.37
CA ASP A 342 -16.40 19.81 5.09
C ASP A 342 -15.84 18.56 5.81
N GLY A 343 -16.71 17.62 6.18
CA GLY A 343 -16.45 16.56 7.17
C GLY A 343 -15.10 15.87 7.00
N ASP A 344 -14.25 16.01 8.01
CA ASP A 344 -12.86 15.60 7.95
C ASP A 344 -12.74 14.07 7.97
N LEU A 345 -12.84 13.47 6.78
CA LEU A 345 -12.58 12.04 6.59
C LEU A 345 -11.15 11.64 6.98
N ASN A 346 -10.28 12.58 7.34
CA ASN A 346 -8.93 12.27 7.79
C ASN A 346 -8.92 11.44 9.08
N SER A 347 -9.90 11.58 9.98
CA SER A 347 -10.01 10.71 11.16
C SER A 347 -10.15 9.24 10.77
N PHE A 348 -10.97 8.92 9.76
CA PHE A 348 -11.09 7.55 9.22
C PHE A 348 -9.82 7.06 8.56
N LYS A 349 -9.11 7.96 7.87
CA LYS A 349 -7.82 7.64 7.23
C LYS A 349 -6.77 7.30 8.29
N GLN A 350 -6.74 8.02 9.41
CA GLN A 350 -5.83 7.70 10.51
C GLN A 350 -6.10 6.33 11.14
N LEU A 351 -7.34 5.84 11.07
CA LEU A 351 -7.72 4.49 11.50
C LEU A 351 -7.42 3.40 10.46
N GLY A 352 -6.99 3.75 9.23
CA GLY A 352 -6.70 2.79 8.17
C GLY A 352 -7.92 2.14 7.51
N ILE A 353 -9.11 2.73 7.64
CA ILE A 353 -10.38 2.17 7.17
C ILE A 353 -10.27 1.74 5.69
N TYR A 354 -9.75 2.58 4.80
CA TYR A 354 -9.64 2.20 3.38
C TYR A 354 -8.58 1.12 3.08
N ILE A 355 -7.78 0.70 4.07
CA ILE A 355 -6.76 -0.34 3.94
C ILE A 355 -7.29 -1.71 4.37
N TRP A 356 -8.09 -1.75 5.45
CA TRP A 356 -8.48 -3.00 6.10
C TRP A 356 -9.31 -3.93 5.22
N ASP A 357 -9.07 -5.22 5.40
CA ASP A 357 -9.85 -6.27 4.74
C ASP A 357 -11.18 -6.56 5.48
N PRO A 358 -12.16 -7.18 4.81
CA PRO A 358 -13.45 -7.50 5.44
C PRO A 358 -13.32 -8.30 6.74
N TRP A 359 -12.32 -9.17 6.83
CA TRP A 359 -12.12 -10.01 7.98
C TRP A 359 -11.70 -9.20 9.21
N ARG A 360 -10.78 -8.25 9.05
CA ARG A 360 -10.42 -7.31 10.12
C ARG A 360 -11.60 -6.46 10.54
N TYR A 361 -12.36 -5.93 9.57
CA TYR A 361 -13.57 -5.17 9.87
C TYR A 361 -14.58 -5.96 10.69
N TYR A 362 -14.86 -7.21 10.30
CA TYR A 362 -15.75 -8.09 11.05
C TYR A 362 -15.22 -8.34 12.47
N SER A 363 -13.94 -8.65 12.57
CA SER A 363 -13.27 -8.96 13.84
C SER A 363 -13.29 -7.78 14.81
N ALA A 364 -13.15 -6.56 14.28
CA ALA A 364 -13.25 -5.31 15.03
C ALA A 364 -14.70 -4.89 15.37
N GLY A 365 -15.72 -5.63 14.91
CA GLY A 365 -17.12 -5.28 15.11
C GLY A 365 -17.62 -4.15 14.20
N LEU A 366 -16.84 -3.77 13.19
CA LEU A 366 -17.15 -2.68 12.25
C LEU A 366 -17.99 -3.13 11.05
N MET A 367 -18.17 -4.44 10.88
CA MET A 367 -18.87 -5.03 9.74
C MET A 367 -19.76 -6.19 10.15
N GLU A 368 -20.87 -6.36 9.43
CA GLU A 368 -21.78 -7.49 9.60
C GLU A 368 -21.13 -8.83 9.30
N PRO A 369 -21.53 -9.89 10.02
CA PRO A 369 -21.39 -11.22 9.48
C PRO A 369 -22.06 -11.26 8.10
N PRO A 370 -21.50 -11.97 7.13
CA PRO A 370 -22.23 -12.26 5.90
C PRO A 370 -23.61 -12.88 6.23
N ILE A 371 -24.64 -12.54 5.44
CA ILE A 371 -26.01 -13.07 5.59
C ILE A 371 -25.98 -14.59 5.63
N GLU A 372 -25.15 -15.17 4.75
CA GLU A 372 -24.87 -16.60 4.74
C GLU A 372 -23.76 -16.93 5.74
N LYS A 373 -23.94 -18.03 6.47
CA LYS A 373 -22.93 -18.57 7.39
C LYS A 373 -21.65 -18.93 6.60
N ARG A 374 -20.57 -18.18 6.80
CA ARG A 374 -19.26 -18.42 6.16
C ARG A 374 -18.26 -18.98 7.17
N LEU A 375 -17.39 -19.88 6.70
CA LEU A 375 -16.22 -20.30 7.45
C LEU A 375 -15.28 -19.09 7.58
N THR A 376 -14.75 -18.85 8.76
CA THR A 376 -13.86 -17.72 9.08
C THR A 376 -12.40 -18.16 8.99
N PRO A 377 -11.45 -17.22 8.80
CA PRO A 377 -10.01 -17.53 8.71
C PRO A 377 -9.41 -18.25 9.92
N ASP A 378 -10.05 -18.20 11.07
CA ASP A 378 -9.67 -18.93 12.30
C ASP A 378 -10.33 -20.32 12.42
N GLY A 379 -11.12 -20.75 11.44
CA GLY A 379 -11.74 -22.08 11.38
C GLY A 379 -13.14 -22.19 12.00
N ASP A 380 -13.65 -21.11 12.60
CA ASP A 380 -15.02 -21.04 13.10
C ASP A 380 -16.02 -20.65 12.00
N TYR A 381 -17.30 -20.53 12.34
CA TYR A 381 -18.29 -19.93 11.44
C TYR A 381 -18.73 -18.56 11.92
N SER A 382 -19.07 -17.67 10.99
CA SER A 382 -19.65 -16.36 11.31
C SER A 382 -20.97 -16.54 12.08
N THR A 383 -21.08 -15.88 13.23
CA THR A 383 -22.31 -15.91 14.04
C THR A 383 -23.37 -14.98 13.43
N TYR A 384 -24.57 -15.51 13.15
CA TYR A 384 -25.71 -14.70 12.71
C TYR A 384 -26.16 -13.76 13.84
N SER A 385 -26.52 -12.52 13.51
CA SER A 385 -26.99 -11.50 14.45
C SER A 385 -28.34 -10.98 13.96
N ASP A 386 -29.27 -10.69 14.88
CA ASP A 386 -30.55 -10.04 14.55
C ASP A 386 -30.27 -8.69 13.85
N GLU A 387 -30.70 -8.59 12.59
CA GLU A 387 -30.22 -7.60 11.61
C GLU A 387 -30.55 -6.14 11.95
N ALA A 388 -31.70 -5.87 12.60
CA ALA A 388 -32.18 -4.50 12.79
C ALA A 388 -31.53 -3.77 13.99
N SER A 389 -31.10 -4.48 15.03
CA SER A 389 -30.50 -3.86 16.22
C SER A 389 -29.02 -3.50 16.01
N ASP A 390 -28.35 -4.16 15.06
CA ASP A 390 -26.89 -4.14 14.95
C ASP A 390 -26.39 -3.04 13.98
N GLN A 391 -27.20 -2.59 13.02
CA GLN A 391 -26.82 -1.51 12.10
C GLN A 391 -26.70 -0.15 12.80
N GLU A 392 -27.64 0.19 13.68
CA GLU A 392 -27.61 1.47 14.41
C GLU A 392 -26.51 1.48 15.48
N ALA A 393 -26.26 0.34 16.14
CA ALA A 393 -25.13 0.17 17.04
C ALA A 393 -23.79 0.36 16.30
N ARG A 394 -23.69 -0.06 15.03
CA ARG A 394 -22.49 0.13 14.21
C ARG A 394 -22.26 1.57 13.76
N LYS A 395 -23.32 2.30 13.40
CA LYS A 395 -23.21 3.74 13.15
C LYS A 395 -22.65 4.44 14.39
N ARG A 396 -23.24 4.17 15.56
CA ARG A 396 -22.76 4.73 16.84
C ARG A 396 -21.33 4.33 17.15
N THR A 397 -20.98 3.06 16.94
CA THR A 397 -19.62 2.52 17.10
C THR A 397 -18.63 3.31 16.24
N LEU A 398 -18.89 3.42 14.94
CA LEU A 398 -18.01 4.11 14.00
C LEU A 398 -17.89 5.61 14.32
N PHE A 399 -19.01 6.27 14.63
CA PHE A 399 -19.00 7.69 15.04
C PHE A 399 -18.28 7.90 16.37
N SER A 400 -18.44 6.99 17.33
CA SER A 400 -17.72 7.04 18.61
C SER A 400 -16.21 6.95 18.40
N LEU A 401 -15.73 6.09 17.48
CA LEU A 401 -14.30 6.01 17.15
C LEU A 401 -13.75 7.36 16.64
N ILE A 402 -14.53 8.09 15.86
CA ILE A 402 -14.14 9.39 15.28
C ILE A 402 -14.14 10.49 16.34
N ASP A 403 -15.24 10.61 17.09
CA ASP A 403 -15.39 11.64 18.13
C ASP A 403 -14.27 11.53 19.18
N LEU A 404 -13.88 10.30 19.52
CA LEU A 404 -12.77 10.03 20.44
C LEU A 404 -11.41 10.40 19.83
N GLN A 405 -11.25 10.30 18.52
CA GLN A 405 -10.00 10.66 17.87
C GLN A 405 -9.81 12.17 17.80
N GLU A 406 -10.84 12.91 17.42
CA GLU A 406 -10.80 14.38 17.34
C GLU A 406 -10.58 15.02 18.72
N THR A 407 -11.15 14.45 19.77
CA THR A 407 -10.96 14.91 21.16
C THR A 407 -9.59 14.58 21.74
N ALA A 408 -8.86 13.63 21.16
CA ALA A 408 -7.57 13.18 21.66
C ALA A 408 -6.36 13.79 20.95
N ILE A 409 -6.55 14.51 19.84
CA ILE A 409 -5.48 15.32 19.26
C ILE A 409 -5.24 16.48 20.23
N PRO A 410 -4.17 16.47 21.05
CA PRO A 410 -3.90 17.56 21.96
C PRO A 410 -3.64 18.79 21.11
N SER A 411 -4.23 19.93 21.48
CA SER A 411 -3.85 21.22 20.89
C SER A 411 -2.33 21.38 21.03
N SER A 412 -1.65 21.25 19.89
CA SER A 412 -0.21 21.28 19.67
C SER A 412 0.65 21.87 20.80
N SER A 413 1.14 20.98 21.67
CA SER A 413 2.41 21.13 22.38
C SER A 413 3.08 19.75 22.38
N PRO A 414 4.22 19.56 21.68
CA PRO A 414 4.86 18.25 21.62
C PRO A 414 5.58 17.97 22.93
N ASP A 415 5.07 17.00 23.69
CA ASP A 415 5.84 16.35 24.75
C ASP A 415 6.81 15.36 24.08
N PRO A 416 8.15 15.54 24.21
CA PRO A 416 9.14 14.74 23.49
C PRO A 416 9.37 13.33 24.06
N SER A 417 8.50 12.84 24.94
CA SER A 417 8.67 11.52 25.58
C SER A 417 8.03 10.38 24.76
N GLY A 418 8.87 9.67 23.99
CA GLY A 418 8.54 8.57 23.06
C GLY A 418 7.83 7.33 23.64
N GLY A 419 6.60 7.48 24.11
CA GLY A 419 5.77 6.40 24.66
C GLY A 419 5.24 5.40 23.62
N SER A 420 4.99 5.84 22.38
CA SER A 420 4.36 4.99 21.35
C SER A 420 5.30 3.88 20.83
N THR A 421 6.59 4.17 20.63
CA THR A 421 7.57 3.20 20.08
C THR A 421 7.95 2.08 21.05
N ARG A 422 7.87 2.29 22.38
CA ARG A 422 8.16 1.22 23.37
C ARG A 422 7.13 0.09 23.38
N ARG A 423 5.86 0.37 23.09
CA ARG A 423 4.74 -0.59 23.20
C ARG A 423 4.82 -1.72 22.17
N TRP A 424 5.49 -1.50 21.04
CA TRP A 424 5.52 -2.45 19.92
C TRP A 424 6.61 -3.53 20.03
N ARG A 425 7.75 -3.24 20.68
CA ARG A 425 8.84 -4.23 20.86
C ARG A 425 8.42 -5.44 21.68
N GLU A 426 7.46 -5.29 22.60
CA GLU A 426 6.99 -6.38 23.45
C GLU A 426 6.04 -7.34 22.73
N ARG A 427 5.40 -6.92 21.62
CA ARG A 427 4.38 -7.72 20.91
C ARG A 427 4.88 -8.54 19.73
N PHE A 428 5.87 -8.05 18.99
CA PHE A 428 6.40 -8.75 17.80
C PHE A 428 7.63 -9.60 18.08
N ASN A 429 7.93 -9.91 19.35
CA ASN A 429 8.81 -11.02 19.69
C ASN A 429 8.11 -12.34 19.32
N LEU A 430 8.18 -12.69 18.04
CA LEU A 430 7.94 -14.03 17.51
C LEU A 430 9.09 -14.96 17.95
N GLY A 431 9.24 -15.11 19.27
CA GLY A 431 10.04 -16.15 19.88
C GLY A 431 9.09 -17.25 20.32
N SER A 432 8.91 -18.27 19.47
CA SER A 432 8.32 -19.61 19.73
C SER A 432 7.17 -20.05 18.81
N VAL A 433 7.39 -20.08 17.49
CA VAL A 433 6.73 -21.08 16.62
C VAL A 433 7.73 -21.61 15.60
N ILE A 434 8.85 -22.16 16.10
CA ILE A 434 9.59 -23.25 15.44
C ILE A 434 10.04 -24.16 16.58
N SER A 435 9.24 -25.18 16.84
CA SER A 435 9.64 -26.42 17.53
C SER A 435 9.00 -27.57 16.80
#